data_AF-A0A7G9GC77-F1
#
_entry.id   AF-A0A7G9GC77-F1
#
_cell.length_a   1.000
_cell.length_b   1.000
_cell.length_c   1.000
_cell.angle_alpha   90.00
_cell.angle_beta   90.00
_cell.angle_gamma   90.00
#
_symmetry.space_group_name_H-M   'P 1'
#
loop_
_entity.id
_entity.type
_entity.pdbx_description
1 polymer ?
#
loop_
_entity_poly.entity_id
_entity_poly.type
_entity_poly.pdbx_seq_one_letter_code
_entity_poly.pdbx_strand_id
1 'polypeptide(L)' 'MAVLDGCEAKFKTPVPEDRTCPKCGAEVEVFTIKGRIVEDVTCKCGYVFKAQEPDSPMPPEKEQ' A
#
# COMPACT_ATOMS: atom_id res chain seq x y z
N MET A 1 -8.08 35.79 4.73
CA MET A 1 -7.10 34.68 4.75
C MET A 1 -7.80 33.44 4.25
N ALA A 2 -7.74 33.20 2.93
CA ALA A 2 -8.30 32.00 2.31
C ALA A 2 -7.23 30.91 2.36
N VAL A 3 -7.24 30.13 3.42
CA VAL A 3 -6.69 28.77 3.39
C VAL A 3 -7.85 27.85 3.01
N LEU A 4 -7.55 26.69 2.42
CA LEU A 4 -8.50 25.63 2.05
C LEU A 4 -9.20 25.96 0.71
N ASP A 5 -8.84 25.38 -0.42
CA ASP A 5 -9.07 23.97 -0.71
C ASP A 5 -8.18 23.55 -1.91
N GLY A 6 -6.91 23.23 -1.64
CA GLY A 6 -6.04 22.56 -2.61
C GLY A 6 -6.40 21.08 -2.72
N CYS A 7 -7.62 20.76 -3.16
CA CYS A 7 -8.12 19.39 -3.27
C CYS A 7 -7.67 18.69 -4.58
N GLU A 8 -6.82 19.33 -5.38
CA GLU A 8 -6.38 18.82 -6.69
C GLU A 8 -5.22 17.82 -6.62
N ALA A 9 -4.66 17.55 -5.43
CA ALA A 9 -3.58 16.58 -5.23
C ALA A 9 -4.02 15.19 -4.75
N LYS A 10 -5.32 14.97 -4.47
CA LYS A 10 -5.82 13.73 -3.85
C LYS A 10 -5.75 12.47 -4.72
N PHE A 11 -5.38 12.60 -5.99
CA PHE A 11 -5.41 11.46 -6.93
C PHE A 11 -4.03 10.81 -7.16
N LYS A 12 -2.94 11.39 -6.65
CA LYS A 12 -1.58 10.83 -6.77
C LYS A 12 -0.87 10.57 -5.45
N THR A 13 -1.27 11.23 -4.37
CA THR A 13 -0.62 11.02 -3.07
C THR A 13 -1.14 9.72 -2.45
N PRO A 14 -0.28 8.76 -2.10
CA PRO A 14 -0.68 7.60 -1.33
C PRO A 14 -1.35 8.03 -0.02
N VAL A 15 -2.51 7.43 0.28
CA VAL A 15 -3.25 7.65 1.51
C VAL A 15 -2.80 6.60 2.52
N PRO A 16 -2.25 7.01 3.69
CA PRO A 16 -1.98 6.06 4.76
C PRO A 16 -3.30 5.49 5.28
N GLU A 17 -3.39 4.17 5.33
CA GLU A 17 -4.51 3.41 5.86
C GLU A 17 -3.96 2.45 6.94
N ASP A 18 -4.54 2.49 8.14
CA ASP A 18 -4.24 1.55 9.20
C ASP A 18 -4.88 0.19 8.90
N ARG A 19 -4.05 -0.86 8.85
CA ARG A 19 -4.50 -2.24 8.72
C ARG A 19 -4.00 -3.10 9.86
N THR A 20 -4.93 -3.86 10.44
CA THR A 20 -4.61 -4.86 11.45
C THR A 20 -3.94 -6.06 10.80
N CYS A 21 -2.74 -6.39 11.25
CA CYS A 21 -2.02 -7.57 10.79
C CYS A 21 -2.76 -8.85 11.22
N PRO A 22 -3.13 -9.74 10.28
CA PRO A 22 -3.82 -10.99 10.62
C PRO A 22 -2.95 -12.00 11.38
N LYS A 23 -1.62 -11.78 11.45
CA LYS A 23 -0.67 -12.69 12.12
C LYS A 23 -0.43 -12.35 13.58
N CYS A 24 -0.40 -11.05 13.93
CA CYS A 24 -0.08 -10.60 15.29
C CYS A 24 -1.10 -9.63 15.89
N GLY A 25 -2.10 -9.20 15.13
CA GLY A 25 -3.10 -8.22 15.58
C GLY A 25 -2.56 -6.79 15.74
N ALA A 26 -1.31 -6.52 15.35
CA ALA A 26 -0.74 -5.18 15.40
C ALA A 26 -1.28 -4.29 14.28
N GLU A 27 -1.48 -3.01 14.57
CA GLU A 27 -1.81 -1.99 13.59
C GLU A 27 -0.56 -1.64 12.77
N VAL A 28 -0.70 -1.71 11.44
CA VAL A 28 0.35 -1.42 10.49
C VAL A 28 -0.17 -0.36 9.52
N GLU A 29 0.57 0.72 9.38
CA GLU A 29 0.25 1.77 8.42
C GLU A 29 0.67 1.31 7.02
N VAL A 30 -0.30 1.20 6.11
CA VAL A 30 -0.06 0.85 4.71
C VAL A 30 -0.47 2.01 3.81
N PHE A 31 0.31 2.26 2.76
CA PHE A 31 0.01 3.30 1.79
C PHE A 31 -0.87 2.74 0.67
N THR A 32 -2.06 3.31 0.50
CA THR A 32 -3.01 2.89 -0.54
C THR A 32 -3.37 4.02 -1.49
N ILE A 33 -3.58 3.68 -2.77
CA ILE A 33 -4.16 4.59 -3.77
C ILE A 33 -5.42 3.92 -4.29
N LYS A 34 -6.59 4.57 -4.11
CA LYS A 34 -7.91 4.02 -4.51
C LYS A 34 -8.17 2.61 -3.94
N GLY A 35 -7.73 2.34 -2.71
CA GLY A 35 -7.91 1.05 -2.04
C GLY A 35 -6.94 -0.06 -2.45
N ARG A 36 -5.92 0.24 -3.27
CA ARG A 36 -4.82 -0.68 -3.60
C ARG A 36 -3.56 -0.27 -2.87
N ILE A 37 -2.90 -1.22 -2.22
CA ILE A 37 -1.60 -1.00 -1.58
C ILE A 37 -0.59 -0.71 -2.68
N VAL A 38 0.16 0.39 -2.57
CA VAL A 38 1.13 0.79 -3.60
C VAL A 38 2.57 0.51 -3.21
N GLU A 39 2.83 0.16 -1.96
CA GLU A 39 4.18 -0.10 -1.42
C GLU A 39 4.16 -1.34 -0.54
N ASP A 40 5.23 -2.13 -0.55
CA ASP A 40 5.35 -3.26 0.35
C ASP A 40 5.63 -2.80 1.78
N VAL A 41 4.82 -3.27 2.73
CA VAL A 41 4.98 -2.92 4.14
C VAL A 41 5.18 -4.17 4.97
N THR A 42 6.32 -4.23 5.65
CA THR A 42 6.64 -5.35 6.53
C THR A 42 6.20 -5.04 7.96
N CYS A 43 5.27 -5.84 8.46
CA CYS A 43 4.91 -5.83 9.87
C CYS A 43 6.06 -6.38 10.72
N LYS A 44 6.19 -5.89 11.96
CA LYS A 44 7.19 -6.35 12.94
C LYS A 44 7.16 -7.86 13.22
N CYS A 45 6.04 -8.53 12.95
CA CYS A 45 5.91 -9.98 13.09
C CYS A 45 6.45 -10.79 11.89
N GLY A 46 6.94 -10.12 10.83
CA GLY A 46 7.40 -10.75 9.60
C GLY A 46 6.33 -10.95 8.54
N TYR A 47 5.12 -10.42 8.72
CA TYR A 47 4.09 -10.42 7.68
C TYR A 47 4.31 -9.27 6.71
N VAL A 48 4.40 -9.57 5.41
CA VAL A 48 4.61 -8.57 4.35
C VAL A 48 3.28 -8.28 3.66
N PHE A 49 2.79 -7.05 3.80
CA PHE A 49 1.73 -6.51 2.97
C PHE A 49 2.32 -6.19 1.61
N LYS A 50 2.05 -7.01 0.60
CA LYS A 50 2.56 -6.78 -0.75
C LYS A 50 1.81 -5.63 -1.41
N ALA A 51 2.54 -4.77 -2.11
CA ALA A 51 1.95 -3.83 -3.05
C ALA A 51 1.11 -4.59 -4.08
N GLN A 52 -0.12 -4.15 -4.28
CA GLN A 52 -0.97 -4.60 -5.38
C GLN A 52 -0.67 -3.72 -6.57
N GLU A 53 0.51 -3.93 -7.17
CA GLU A 53 0.81 -3.39 -8.49
C GLU A 53 -0.24 -3.93 -9.48
N PRO A 54 -0.67 -3.12 -10.46
CA PRO A 54 -1.50 -3.64 -11.55
C PRO A 54 -0.67 -4.70 -12.29
N ASP A 55 -1.03 -5.97 -12.08
CA ASP A 55 -0.64 -7.18 -12.80
C ASP A 55 0.28 -6.90 -13.99
N SER A 56 1.59 -6.87 -13.74
CA SER A 56 2.54 -7.25 -14.77
C SER A 56 2.87 -8.72 -14.51
N PRO A 57 2.37 -9.64 -15.34
CA PRO A 57 2.83 -11.02 -15.30
C PRO A 57 4.27 -11.03 -15.82
N MET A 58 5.24 -10.91 -14.92
CA MET A 58 6.54 -11.51 -15.17
C MET A 58 6.43 -12.95 -14.69
N PRO A 59 6.22 -13.95 -15.57
CA PRO A 59 6.50 -15.31 -15.18
C PRO A 59 7.99 -15.35 -14.77
N PRO A 60 8.35 -15.96 -13.63
CA PRO A 60 9.74 -16.33 -13.45
C PRO A 60 10.09 -17.25 -14.62
N GLU A 61 11.02 -16.81 -15.47
CA GLU A 61 11.77 -17.69 -16.35
C GLU A 61 12.32 -18.82 -15.49
N LYS A 62 11.59 -19.94 -15.43
CA LYS A 62 12.17 -21.23 -15.14
C LYS A 62 12.75 -21.71 -16.46
N GLU A 63 13.99 -21.31 -16.67
CA GLU A 63 14.93 -21.95 -17.57
C GLU A 63 15.06 -23.43 -17.12
N GLN A 64 14.44 -24.34 -17.87
CA GLN A 64 14.72 -25.79 -17.89
C GLN A 64 14.46 -26.35 -19.28
#